data_AF-G8JMD8-F1
#
_entry.id   AF-G8JMD8-F1
#
_cell.length_a   1.000
_cell.length_b   1.000
_cell.length_c   1.000
_cell.angle_alpha   90.00
_cell.angle_beta   90.00
_cell.angle_gamma   90.00
#
_symmetry.space_group_name_H-M   'P 1'
#
loop_
_entity.id
_entity.type
_entity.pdbx_description
1 polymer ?
#
loop_
_entity_poly.entity_id
_entity_poly.type
_entity_poly.pdbx_seq_one_letter_code
_entity_poly.pdbx_strand_id
1 'polypeptide(L)'
;MFRKSGYLRRNWPGVLRQQSCRFQSQLRNGGGGNEVHVHEAIPNTDVGLQGEAAGLSWNNVEVKDLYLLEKGIKKTDQAISEFSNYRYKFKRLPPNYGCNQLVKIDRRLEAELRHIMSYFRSPIKYAFGYGSGVFEQSGYLQESEKPQIDLIFGVSHPEHFHSLNMRQNPHHYSTMRYFGSDFVSKLQDVGAGVYFNPFVNIYGHDVKYGVISMENLLKDLATWDTFYLAGRLQKPVKVLKNDLRVQFWNQLNLKAAATLAKSRIMAKSPSKFSEFEFYKEITALSYLGDVRYKLGGENPKKIHNIVEKNFDNFRSYYKPIYKDVVLNDLSYLPKGYTPDNALSALEQKIYVSSSVQAIKGIFTAGLTKSIKYAWAKKMKALDQR
;
A
#
# COMPACT_ATOMS: atom_id res chain seq x y z
N MET A 1 53.80 6.38 -42.96
CA MET A 1 54.93 5.56 -43.45
C MET A 1 55.21 4.50 -42.39
N PHE A 2 55.04 3.20 -42.68
CA PHE A 2 55.11 2.02 -41.77
C PHE A 2 54.16 2.06 -40.52
N ARG A 3 53.39 1.03 -40.13
CA ARG A 3 53.57 -0.45 -39.93
C ARG A 3 54.39 -0.78 -38.66
N LYS A 4 54.03 -1.75 -37.79
CA LYS A 4 52.90 -2.73 -37.77
C LYS A 4 52.76 -3.44 -36.39
N SER A 5 51.57 -4.00 -36.11
CA SER A 5 51.29 -5.22 -35.29
C SER A 5 51.56 -5.21 -33.77
N GLY A 6 50.76 -5.87 -32.90
CA GLY A 6 49.44 -6.51 -33.07
C GLY A 6 49.18 -7.74 -32.16
N TYR A 7 47.90 -8.17 -32.01
CA TYR A 7 47.40 -9.46 -31.44
C TYR A 7 47.72 -9.71 -29.92
N LEU A 8 46.85 -10.16 -28.99
CA LEU A 8 45.48 -10.75 -28.91
C LEU A 8 44.91 -10.50 -27.46
N ARG A 9 43.89 -11.14 -26.81
CA ARG A 9 43.03 -12.33 -27.03
C ARG A 9 41.71 -12.25 -26.19
N ARG A 10 40.56 -12.62 -26.78
CA ARG A 10 39.36 -13.33 -26.22
C ARG A 10 38.90 -13.15 -24.73
N ASN A 11 37.69 -12.59 -24.49
CA ASN A 11 36.42 -13.30 -24.12
C ASN A 11 35.35 -12.42 -23.41
N TRP A 12 34.08 -12.82 -23.54
CA TRP A 12 32.84 -12.30 -22.89
C TRP A 12 32.37 -13.26 -21.76
N PRO A 13 31.25 -13.01 -21.03
CA PRO A 13 30.76 -11.79 -20.36
C PRO A 13 30.45 -12.01 -18.85
N GLY A 14 30.14 -10.95 -18.07
CA GLY A 14 29.98 -11.07 -16.61
C GLY A 14 28.88 -10.22 -15.93
N VAL A 15 27.69 -10.82 -15.76
CA VAL A 15 26.68 -10.61 -14.69
C VAL A 15 26.38 -9.17 -14.18
N LEU A 16 25.16 -8.70 -14.46
CA LEU A 16 24.52 -7.56 -13.77
C LEU A 16 24.37 -7.84 -12.26
N ARG A 17 25.14 -7.14 -11.42
CA ARG A 17 24.98 -7.22 -9.95
C ARG A 17 23.71 -6.50 -9.49
N GLN A 18 22.76 -7.24 -8.93
CA GLN A 18 21.68 -6.66 -8.14
C GLN A 18 22.27 -5.99 -6.89
N GLN A 19 22.12 -4.67 -6.75
CA GLN A 19 22.46 -3.97 -5.52
C GLN A 19 21.35 -4.19 -4.48
N SER A 20 21.68 -4.92 -3.41
CA SER A 20 20.83 -5.06 -2.23
C SER A 20 20.92 -3.84 -1.33
N CYS A 21 19.82 -3.50 -0.66
CA CYS A 21 19.79 -2.40 0.30
C CYS A 21 20.60 -2.74 1.56
N ARG A 22 21.88 -2.36 1.60
CA ARG A 22 22.66 -2.30 2.85
C ARG A 22 22.48 -0.92 3.50
N PHE A 23 22.15 -0.93 4.78
CA PHE A 23 22.21 0.24 5.66
C PHE A 23 23.10 -0.13 6.84
N GLN A 24 24.11 0.67 7.16
CA GLN A 24 25.02 0.41 8.28
C GLN A 24 24.37 0.88 9.59
N SER A 25 24.57 0.11 10.66
CA SER A 25 24.17 0.47 12.02
C SER A 25 25.39 0.52 12.93
N GLN A 26 25.71 1.69 13.47
CA GLN A 26 26.60 1.80 14.63
C GLN A 26 25.82 1.50 15.91
N LEU A 27 26.44 0.78 16.84
CA LEU A 27 25.83 0.39 18.12
C LEU A 27 26.23 1.35 19.24
N ARG A 28 25.27 1.70 20.10
CA ARG A 28 25.49 2.14 21.48
C ARG A 28 24.39 1.55 22.36
N ASN A 29 24.77 0.99 23.51
CA ASN A 29 23.86 0.32 24.44
C ASN A 29 23.23 1.31 25.43
N GLY A 30 22.05 0.96 25.97
CA GLY A 30 21.47 1.62 27.14
C GLY A 30 19.95 1.44 27.28
N GLY A 31 19.51 1.02 28.48
CA GLY A 31 18.10 1.03 28.90
C GLY A 31 17.32 -0.26 28.57
N GLY A 32 17.10 -1.10 29.58
CA GLY A 32 16.25 -2.30 29.48
C GLY A 32 14.76 -1.98 29.60
N GLY A 33 13.92 -2.87 29.05
CA GLY A 33 12.46 -2.81 29.19
C GLY A 33 11.77 -3.90 28.38
N ASN A 34 11.22 -4.90 29.08
CA ASN A 34 10.50 -6.10 28.61
C ASN A 34 10.74 -6.46 27.14
N GLU A 35 11.90 -7.08 26.89
CA GLU A 35 12.29 -7.51 25.56
C GLU A 35 11.71 -8.90 25.25
N VAL A 36 11.05 -8.99 24.09
CA VAL A 36 10.84 -10.24 23.36
C VAL A 36 11.42 -9.97 21.98
N HIS A 37 12.42 -10.76 21.57
CA HIS A 37 13.02 -10.61 20.25
C HIS A 37 12.13 -11.29 19.23
N VAL A 38 11.91 -10.66 18.07
CA VAL A 38 11.07 -11.23 16.98
C VAL A 38 11.65 -12.55 16.41
N HIS A 39 12.86 -12.95 16.82
CA HIS A 39 13.42 -14.28 16.59
C HIS A 39 12.74 -15.37 17.42
N GLU A 40 12.11 -15.07 18.55
CA GLU A 40 11.43 -16.07 19.39
C GLU A 40 10.05 -16.47 18.83
N ALA A 41 9.53 -15.73 17.85
CA ALA A 41 8.31 -16.04 17.10
C ALA A 41 8.58 -16.83 15.80
N ILE A 42 9.83 -17.21 15.53
CA ILE A 42 10.26 -17.95 14.34
C ILE A 42 11.22 -19.06 14.80
N PRO A 43 10.96 -20.35 14.53
CA PRO A 43 11.91 -21.40 14.91
C PRO A 43 13.27 -21.18 14.23
N ASN A 44 14.32 -20.96 15.02
CA ASN A 44 15.70 -20.98 14.53
C ASN A 44 16.08 -22.43 14.18
N THR A 45 15.99 -22.81 12.91
CA THR A 45 16.48 -24.10 12.41
C THR A 45 17.96 -24.01 12.02
N ASP A 46 18.82 -23.74 13.01
CA ASP A 46 20.28 -23.88 12.88
C ASP A 46 20.64 -25.38 12.89
N VAL A 47 20.57 -26.02 11.72
CA VAL A 47 20.93 -27.44 11.56
C VAL A 47 22.44 -27.59 11.41
N GLY A 48 23.13 -27.80 12.54
CA GLY A 48 24.55 -28.14 12.56
C GLY A 48 24.81 -29.53 11.97
N LEU A 49 25.57 -29.60 10.87
CA LEU A 49 25.96 -30.87 10.25
C LEU A 49 27.20 -31.48 10.92
N GLN A 50 26.94 -32.39 11.86
CA GLN A 50 27.80 -33.52 12.17
C GLN A 50 26.91 -34.76 12.14
N GLY A 51 27.38 -35.87 11.58
CA GLY A 51 26.50 -37.02 11.34
C GLY A 51 27.24 -38.34 11.40
N GLU A 52 26.45 -39.41 11.32
CA GLU A 52 26.90 -40.73 10.88
C GLU A 52 25.73 -41.49 10.25
N ALA A 53 26.01 -42.55 9.49
CA ALA A 53 25.08 -43.09 8.52
C ALA A 53 24.26 -44.29 9.04
N ALA A 54 22.94 -44.19 8.93
CA ALA A 54 22.02 -45.33 8.92
C ALA A 54 20.89 -45.08 7.91
N GLY A 55 20.49 -46.11 7.16
CA GLY A 55 19.56 -45.97 6.04
C GLY A 55 18.14 -45.60 6.46
N LEU A 56 17.72 -44.36 6.19
CA LEU A 56 16.34 -43.89 6.35
C LEU A 56 15.79 -43.33 5.04
N SER A 57 14.48 -43.48 4.84
CA SER A 57 13.79 -42.98 3.64
C SER A 57 13.80 -41.45 3.61
N TRP A 58 14.64 -40.88 2.74
CA TRP A 58 14.76 -39.43 2.53
C TRP A 58 13.41 -38.76 2.27
N ASN A 59 12.55 -39.39 1.46
CA ASN A 59 11.20 -38.91 1.16
C ASN A 59 10.32 -38.72 2.41
N ASN A 60 10.47 -39.57 3.44
CA ASN A 60 9.64 -39.51 4.65
C ASN A 60 10.07 -38.39 5.61
N VAL A 61 11.33 -37.96 5.55
CA VAL A 61 11.84 -36.84 6.36
C VAL A 61 11.38 -35.52 5.73
N GLU A 62 11.65 -35.34 4.43
CA GLU A 62 11.32 -34.09 3.71
C GLU A 62 9.80 -33.80 3.72
N VAL A 63 8.94 -34.81 3.51
CA VAL A 63 7.48 -34.65 3.59
C VAL A 63 7.01 -34.28 5.01
N LYS A 64 7.66 -34.84 6.05
CA LYS A 64 7.34 -34.53 7.45
C LYS A 64 7.75 -33.11 7.81
N ASP A 65 8.91 -32.66 7.35
CA ASP A 65 9.41 -31.30 7.61
C ASP A 65 8.60 -30.25 6.85
N LEU A 66 8.18 -30.53 5.60
CA LEU A 66 7.23 -29.71 4.85
C LEU A 66 5.88 -29.58 5.57
N TYR A 67 5.32 -30.69 6.09
CA TYR A 67 4.08 -30.68 6.87
C TYR A 67 4.24 -29.89 8.19
N LEU A 68 5.36 -30.02 8.88
CA LEU A 68 5.66 -29.25 10.10
C LEU A 68 5.82 -27.75 9.80
N LEU A 69 6.47 -27.39 8.68
CA LEU A 69 6.58 -26.02 8.20
C LEU A 69 5.20 -25.42 7.89
N GLU A 70 4.36 -26.14 7.14
CA GLU A 70 2.99 -25.73 6.80
C GLU A 70 2.13 -25.51 8.06
N LYS A 71 2.20 -26.46 9.01
CA LYS A 71 1.52 -26.37 10.30
C LYS A 71 2.02 -25.21 11.16
N GLY A 72 3.32 -24.91 11.11
CA GLY A 72 3.92 -23.72 11.72
C GLY A 72 3.41 -22.43 11.11
N ILE A 73 3.40 -22.32 9.78
CA ILE A 73 2.87 -21.17 9.04
C ILE A 73 1.40 -20.93 9.38
N LYS A 74 0.55 -21.97 9.33
CA LYS A 74 -0.87 -21.89 9.68
C LYS A 74 -1.09 -21.42 11.12
N LYS A 75 -0.31 -21.92 12.09
CA LYS A 75 -0.36 -21.46 13.50
C LYS A 75 0.04 -19.99 13.63
N THR A 76 1.05 -19.54 12.89
CA THR A 76 1.51 -18.15 12.89
C THR A 76 0.51 -17.21 12.22
N ASP A 77 -0.07 -17.58 11.08
CA ASP A 77 -1.16 -16.82 10.42
C ASP A 77 -2.39 -16.68 11.33
N GLN A 78 -2.78 -17.76 12.03
CA GLN A 78 -3.84 -17.72 13.05
C GLN A 78 -3.49 -16.74 14.18
N ALA A 79 -2.32 -16.90 14.82
CA ALA A 79 -1.89 -16.02 15.91
C ALA A 79 -1.80 -14.54 15.48
N ILE A 80 -1.39 -14.26 14.24
CA ILE A 80 -1.37 -12.92 13.65
C ILE A 80 -2.78 -12.38 13.42
N SER A 81 -3.74 -13.21 12.99
CA SER A 81 -5.15 -12.81 12.88
C SER A 81 -5.78 -12.52 14.25
N GLU A 82 -5.37 -13.23 15.30
CA GLU A 82 -5.83 -13.02 16.67
C GLU A 82 -5.18 -11.80 17.34
N PHE A 83 -4.00 -11.37 16.85
CA PHE A 83 -3.19 -10.29 17.41
C PHE A 83 -3.84 -8.91 17.28
N SER A 84 -4.53 -8.48 18.34
CA SER A 84 -5.30 -7.23 18.39
C SER A 84 -4.45 -5.95 18.47
N ASN A 85 -3.16 -6.02 18.82
CA ASN A 85 -2.34 -4.84 19.08
C ASN A 85 -1.66 -4.29 17.80
N TYR A 86 -2.46 -3.81 16.86
CA TYR A 86 -1.97 -3.18 15.62
C TYR A 86 -1.11 -1.91 15.84
N ARG A 87 -1.05 -1.37 17.07
CA ARG A 87 -0.20 -0.24 17.46
C ARG A 87 1.25 -0.64 17.83
N TYR A 88 1.56 -1.94 17.99
CA TYR A 88 2.88 -2.48 18.41
C TYR A 88 4.06 -1.83 17.66
N LYS A 89 5.16 -1.53 18.37
CA LYS A 89 6.32 -0.79 17.83
C LYS A 89 7.47 -1.73 17.44
N PHE A 90 7.56 -2.10 16.18
CA PHE A 90 8.69 -2.86 15.65
C PHE A 90 10.02 -2.07 15.73
N LYS A 91 11.04 -2.60 16.43
CA LYS A 91 12.43 -2.12 16.34
C LYS A 91 13.05 -2.43 14.96
N ARG A 92 12.72 -3.60 14.39
CA ARG A 92 13.06 -4.05 13.03
C ARG A 92 12.00 -5.03 12.51
N LEU A 93 11.93 -5.21 11.19
CA LEU A 93 11.21 -6.31 10.54
C LEU A 93 12.21 -7.38 10.06
N PRO A 94 11.75 -8.61 9.71
CA PRO A 94 12.61 -9.61 9.08
C PRO A 94 13.22 -9.10 7.76
N PRO A 95 14.40 -9.61 7.33
CA PRO A 95 15.03 -9.20 6.08
C PRO A 95 14.10 -9.32 4.88
N ASN A 96 14.06 -8.29 4.04
CA ASN A 96 13.21 -8.17 2.84
C ASN A 96 11.68 -8.17 3.08
N TYR A 97 11.18 -8.32 4.32
CA TYR A 97 9.75 -8.36 4.60
C TYR A 97 9.05 -7.06 4.14
N GLY A 98 8.05 -7.17 3.27
CA GLY A 98 7.33 -6.02 2.74
C GLY A 98 8.13 -5.12 1.80
N CYS A 99 9.37 -5.47 1.41
CA CYS A 99 10.16 -4.65 0.48
C CYS A 99 9.56 -4.59 -0.94
N ASN A 100 8.68 -5.53 -1.30
CA ASN A 100 7.79 -5.45 -2.47
C ASN A 100 6.92 -4.19 -2.48
N GLN A 101 6.64 -3.59 -1.32
CA GLN A 101 5.82 -2.38 -1.20
C GLN A 101 6.59 -1.09 -1.54
N LEU A 102 7.92 -1.14 -1.63
CA LEU A 102 8.78 0.03 -1.87
C LEU A 102 8.94 0.29 -3.37
N VAL A 103 7.80 0.54 -4.04
CA VAL A 103 7.72 0.69 -5.50
C VAL A 103 8.65 1.79 -6.01
N LYS A 104 9.37 1.48 -7.09
CA LYS A 104 10.25 2.43 -7.80
C LYS A 104 9.43 3.15 -8.88
N ILE A 105 9.72 4.43 -9.04
CA ILE A 105 9.22 5.29 -10.11
C ILE A 105 10.43 6.03 -10.71
N ASP A 106 10.21 6.95 -11.64
CA ASP A 106 11.29 7.83 -12.11
C ASP A 106 11.95 8.63 -10.95
N ARG A 107 13.26 8.87 -11.07
CA ARG A 107 14.08 9.56 -10.06
C ARG A 107 13.77 11.04 -9.94
N ARG A 108 13.46 11.73 -11.05
CA ARG A 108 13.06 13.14 -11.05
C ARG A 108 11.67 13.27 -10.44
N LEU A 109 10.71 12.43 -10.83
CA LEU A 109 9.38 12.43 -10.22
C LEU A 109 9.43 12.11 -8.71
N GLU A 110 10.28 11.17 -8.28
CA GLU A 110 10.50 10.93 -6.85
C GLU A 110 11.12 12.15 -6.14
N ALA A 111 12.05 12.88 -6.78
CA ALA A 111 12.62 14.10 -6.23
C ALA A 111 11.59 15.24 -6.12
N GLU A 112 10.76 15.44 -7.16
CA GLU A 112 9.68 16.44 -7.17
C GLU A 112 8.64 16.13 -6.07
N LEU A 113 8.24 14.87 -5.89
CA LEU A 113 7.34 14.44 -4.79
C LEU A 113 7.98 14.63 -3.40
N ARG A 114 9.29 14.40 -3.27
CA ARG A 114 10.03 14.67 -2.02
C ARG A 114 10.16 16.16 -1.73
N HIS A 115 10.30 16.99 -2.76
CA HIS A 115 10.31 18.45 -2.61
C HIS A 115 8.93 18.98 -2.17
N ILE A 116 7.84 18.52 -2.79
CA ILE A 116 6.46 18.81 -2.35
C ILE A 116 6.24 18.39 -0.89
N MET A 117 6.76 17.22 -0.46
CA MET A 117 6.72 16.84 0.96
C MET A 117 7.53 17.77 1.88
N SER A 118 8.67 18.30 1.43
CA SER A 118 9.51 19.22 2.22
C SER A 118 8.85 20.59 2.48
N TYR A 119 7.80 20.94 1.74
CA TYR A 119 6.99 22.13 1.98
C TYR A 119 6.31 22.11 3.36
N PHE A 120 5.91 20.95 3.86
CA PHE A 120 5.11 20.84 5.09
C PHE A 120 6.00 20.84 6.35
N ARG A 121 5.90 21.90 7.18
CA ARG A 121 6.57 21.96 8.49
C ARG A 121 5.97 21.02 9.54
N SER A 122 4.75 20.55 9.31
CA SER A 122 4.00 19.71 10.26
C SER A 122 4.53 18.26 10.27
N PRO A 123 4.61 17.59 11.44
CA PRO A 123 5.35 16.32 11.58
C PRO A 123 4.61 15.09 10.99
N ILE A 124 4.86 14.81 9.71
CA ILE A 124 4.40 13.60 9.02
C ILE A 124 5.19 12.37 9.50
N LYS A 125 4.52 11.26 9.83
CA LYS A 125 5.14 9.98 10.22
C LYS A 125 5.25 9.02 9.02
N TYR A 126 4.14 8.75 8.36
CA TYR A 126 4.06 7.91 7.15
C TYR A 126 3.55 8.76 5.97
N ALA A 127 4.01 8.49 4.75
CA ALA A 127 3.52 9.17 3.56
C ALA A 127 3.63 8.32 2.30
N PHE A 128 2.58 8.37 1.48
CA PHE A 128 2.62 7.84 0.12
C PHE A 128 1.95 8.78 -0.89
N GLY A 129 2.49 8.79 -2.10
CA GLY A 129 1.84 9.38 -3.28
C GLY A 129 1.14 8.30 -4.10
N TYR A 130 0.07 8.68 -4.81
CA TYR A 130 -0.65 7.77 -5.69
C TYR A 130 -1.30 8.46 -6.89
N GLY A 131 -1.81 7.66 -7.83
CA GLY A 131 -2.63 8.15 -8.95
C GLY A 131 -1.80 8.58 -10.15
N SER A 132 -2.44 9.28 -11.09
CA SER A 132 -1.86 9.65 -12.39
C SER A 132 -0.71 10.67 -12.31
N GLY A 133 -0.60 11.43 -11.22
CA GLY A 133 0.54 12.31 -10.95
C GLY A 133 1.73 11.62 -10.24
N VAL A 134 1.68 10.30 -10.08
CA VAL A 134 2.73 9.51 -9.39
C VAL A 134 3.10 8.25 -10.19
N PHE A 135 2.14 7.69 -10.92
CA PHE A 135 2.36 6.69 -11.95
C PHE A 135 1.92 7.30 -13.28
N GLU A 136 2.90 7.80 -14.04
CA GLU A 136 2.69 8.49 -15.30
C GLU A 136 1.96 7.60 -16.31
N GLN A 137 1.10 8.21 -17.13
CA GLN A 137 0.40 7.50 -18.18
C GLN A 137 1.07 7.78 -19.53
N SER A 138 1.52 6.73 -20.20
CA SER A 138 1.88 6.79 -21.62
C SER A 138 0.71 7.37 -22.42
N GLY A 139 0.92 8.55 -23.01
CA GLY A 139 -0.10 9.30 -23.75
C GLY A 139 -0.22 10.79 -23.43
N TYR A 140 0.39 11.31 -22.35
CA TYR A 140 0.45 12.75 -22.08
C TYR A 140 1.45 13.49 -22.98
N LEU A 141 1.19 13.47 -24.29
CA LEU A 141 1.94 14.22 -25.32
C LEU A 141 1.42 15.66 -25.47
N GLN A 142 1.38 16.40 -24.36
CA GLN A 142 1.15 17.85 -24.35
C GLN A 142 1.50 18.45 -22.98
N GLU A 143 2.15 19.62 -22.98
CA GLU A 143 2.62 20.32 -21.77
C GLU A 143 1.51 21.05 -20.99
N SER A 144 0.25 20.99 -21.47
CA SER A 144 -0.84 21.90 -21.09
C SER A 144 -1.44 21.66 -19.70
N GLU A 145 -1.55 20.41 -19.22
CA GLU A 145 -2.00 20.12 -17.85
C GLU A 145 -1.18 18.99 -17.18
N LYS A 146 -0.39 19.33 -16.16
CA LYS A 146 0.19 18.33 -15.25
C LYS A 146 -0.94 17.62 -14.47
N PRO A 147 -1.01 16.28 -14.42
CA PRO A 147 -2.02 15.56 -13.65
C PRO A 147 -1.89 15.81 -12.14
N GLN A 148 -3.03 16.00 -11.45
CA GLN A 148 -3.09 16.23 -10.00
C GLN A 148 -2.36 15.11 -9.23
N ILE A 149 -1.57 15.52 -8.24
CA ILE A 149 -0.82 14.63 -7.35
C ILE A 149 -1.67 14.35 -6.11
N ASP A 150 -2.13 13.10 -5.97
CA ASP A 150 -2.75 12.62 -4.74
C ASP A 150 -1.67 12.17 -3.72
N LEU A 151 -1.72 12.70 -2.50
CA LEU A 151 -0.87 12.30 -1.36
C LEU A 151 -1.72 11.86 -0.16
N ILE A 152 -1.19 10.97 0.69
CA ILE A 152 -1.72 10.67 2.03
C ILE A 152 -0.60 10.81 3.07
N PHE A 153 -0.91 11.50 4.17
CA PHE A 153 -0.03 11.71 5.32
C PHE A 153 -0.61 11.04 6.57
N GLY A 154 0.09 10.00 7.06
CA GLY A 154 -0.15 9.41 8.38
C GLY A 154 0.57 10.23 9.45
N VAL A 155 -0.17 10.73 10.44
CA VAL A 155 0.34 11.66 11.48
C VAL A 155 0.04 11.14 12.88
N SER A 156 0.88 11.47 13.87
CA SER A 156 0.65 11.02 15.26
C SER A 156 -0.58 11.67 15.89
N HIS A 157 -0.71 13.00 15.77
CA HIS A 157 -1.79 13.78 16.37
C HIS A 157 -2.36 14.72 15.29
N PRO A 158 -3.53 14.39 14.71
CA PRO A 158 -4.13 15.18 13.62
C PRO A 158 -4.39 16.64 14.00
N GLU A 159 -4.90 16.87 15.21
CA GLU A 159 -5.20 18.20 15.75
C GLU A 159 -3.96 19.11 15.71
N HIS A 160 -2.84 18.67 16.28
CA HIS A 160 -1.55 19.39 16.23
C HIS A 160 -1.00 19.54 14.79
N PHE A 161 -1.11 18.52 13.93
CA PHE A 161 -0.74 18.65 12.51
C PHE A 161 -1.58 19.75 11.83
N HIS A 162 -2.89 19.76 12.07
CA HIS A 162 -3.80 20.74 11.49
C HIS A 162 -3.52 22.15 12.02
N SER A 163 -3.27 22.32 13.32
CA SER A 163 -2.90 23.60 13.93
C SER A 163 -1.64 24.21 13.30
N LEU A 164 -0.55 23.43 13.18
CA LEU A 164 0.68 23.87 12.52
C LEU A 164 0.47 24.15 11.03
N ASN A 165 -0.26 23.29 10.32
CA ASN A 165 -0.53 23.47 8.90
C ASN A 165 -1.54 24.59 8.61
N MET A 166 -2.42 24.97 9.54
CA MET A 166 -3.27 26.17 9.44
C MET A 166 -2.44 27.45 9.62
N ARG A 167 -1.49 27.47 10.56
CA ARG A 167 -0.57 28.60 10.75
C ARG A 167 0.36 28.81 9.55
N GLN A 168 0.87 27.72 8.96
CA GLN A 168 1.73 27.81 7.77
C GLN A 168 0.91 28.08 6.51
N ASN A 169 -0.17 27.32 6.30
CA ASN A 169 -0.86 27.19 5.02
C ASN A 169 -2.38 27.44 5.16
N PRO A 170 -2.80 28.63 5.64
CA PRO A 170 -4.20 28.92 5.98
C PRO A 170 -5.16 28.88 4.77
N HIS A 171 -4.63 28.91 3.55
CA HIS A 171 -5.37 28.93 2.30
C HIS A 171 -5.61 27.53 1.68
N HIS A 172 -5.01 26.46 2.24
CA HIS A 172 -5.28 25.09 1.79
C HIS A 172 -6.72 24.67 2.16
N TYR A 173 -7.13 25.05 3.39
CA TYR A 173 -8.41 24.78 4.00
C TYR A 173 -9.52 25.67 3.44
N SER A 174 -10.75 25.16 3.49
CA SER A 174 -11.99 25.91 3.28
C SER A 174 -12.36 26.76 4.52
N THR A 175 -13.60 27.26 4.59
CA THR A 175 -14.16 27.97 5.76
C THR A 175 -14.05 27.18 7.07
N MET A 176 -13.87 25.85 7.01
CA MET A 176 -13.63 24.98 8.17
C MET A 176 -12.46 25.44 9.05
N ARG A 177 -11.49 26.19 8.50
CA ARG A 177 -10.36 26.76 9.27
C ARG A 177 -10.79 27.69 10.42
N TYR A 178 -11.94 28.36 10.29
CA TYR A 178 -12.40 29.34 11.28
C TYR A 178 -12.93 28.69 12.58
N PHE A 179 -13.20 27.38 12.56
CA PHE A 179 -13.56 26.59 13.75
C PHE A 179 -12.35 25.94 14.46
N GLY A 180 -11.12 26.23 14.00
CA GLY A 180 -9.87 25.77 14.63
C GLY A 180 -9.46 24.32 14.32
N SER A 181 -8.33 23.91 14.89
CA SER A 181 -7.73 22.58 14.68
C SER A 181 -8.57 21.45 15.26
N ASP A 182 -9.08 21.62 16.49
CA ASP A 182 -9.89 20.62 17.20
C ASP A 182 -11.13 20.19 16.41
N PHE A 183 -11.92 21.16 15.91
CA PHE A 183 -13.07 20.89 15.04
C PHE A 183 -12.66 20.15 13.76
N VAL A 184 -11.56 20.54 13.13
CA VAL A 184 -11.06 19.89 11.91
C VAL A 184 -10.55 18.47 12.18
N SER A 185 -9.95 18.17 13.34
CA SER A 185 -9.64 16.78 13.74
C SER A 185 -10.89 15.96 14.07
N LYS A 186 -11.86 16.52 14.78
CA LYS A 186 -13.15 15.85 15.05
C LYS A 186 -13.87 15.52 13.72
N LEU A 187 -13.85 16.44 12.76
CA LEU A 187 -14.35 16.21 11.40
C LEU A 187 -13.46 15.26 10.60
N GLN A 188 -12.14 15.21 10.82
CA GLN A 188 -11.25 14.20 10.21
C GLN A 188 -11.69 12.78 10.58
N ASP A 189 -11.96 12.54 11.86
CA ASP A 189 -12.21 11.18 12.36
C ASP A 189 -13.59 10.62 11.97
N VAL A 190 -14.50 11.46 11.43
CA VAL A 190 -15.77 11.01 10.82
C VAL A 190 -15.54 10.13 9.59
N GLY A 191 -16.09 8.90 9.62
CA GLY A 191 -16.01 7.92 8.53
C GLY A 191 -14.62 7.29 8.42
N ALA A 192 -14.02 7.27 7.24
CA ALA A 192 -12.69 6.70 6.99
C ALA A 192 -11.48 7.34 7.72
N GLY A 193 -11.71 8.27 8.66
CA GLY A 193 -10.62 8.93 9.39
C GLY A 193 -9.72 9.87 8.56
N VAL A 194 -10.07 10.18 7.31
CA VAL A 194 -9.28 11.06 6.43
C VAL A 194 -9.90 12.45 6.30
N TYR A 195 -9.08 13.51 6.32
CA TYR A 195 -9.43 14.89 5.92
C TYR A 195 -8.61 15.29 4.69
N PHE A 196 -9.28 15.69 3.60
CA PHE A 196 -8.62 16.09 2.35
C PHE A 196 -8.56 17.61 2.17
N ASN A 197 -7.41 18.11 1.71
CA ASN A 197 -7.26 19.46 1.16
C ASN A 197 -7.02 19.33 -0.37
N PRO A 198 -8.03 19.60 -1.21
CA PRO A 198 -7.91 19.53 -2.68
C PRO A 198 -7.56 20.88 -3.31
N PHE A 199 -7.01 20.83 -4.52
CA PHE A 199 -6.62 22.00 -5.33
C PHE A 199 -5.70 22.95 -4.56
N VAL A 200 -4.53 22.45 -4.21
CA VAL A 200 -3.48 23.18 -3.50
C VAL A 200 -2.27 23.26 -4.42
N ASN A 201 -1.91 24.46 -4.87
CA ASN A 201 -0.69 24.63 -5.66
C ASN A 201 0.54 24.60 -4.74
N ILE A 202 1.46 23.66 -5.00
CA ILE A 202 2.74 23.58 -4.29
C ILE A 202 3.84 23.49 -5.36
N TYR A 203 4.72 24.50 -5.41
CA TYR A 203 5.79 24.62 -6.41
C TYR A 203 5.32 24.48 -7.88
N GLY A 204 4.11 24.95 -8.20
CA GLY A 204 3.54 24.84 -9.54
C GLY A 204 2.82 23.51 -9.84
N HIS A 205 2.78 22.57 -8.90
CA HIS A 205 2.02 21.32 -9.02
C HIS A 205 0.65 21.46 -8.33
N ASP A 206 -0.42 20.96 -8.96
CA ASP A 206 -1.73 20.85 -8.30
C ASP A 206 -1.75 19.59 -7.41
N VAL A 207 -1.82 19.79 -6.10
CA VAL A 207 -1.71 18.75 -5.09
C VAL A 207 -3.06 18.59 -4.37
N LYS A 208 -3.40 17.35 -4.08
CA LYS A 208 -4.50 16.98 -3.17
C LYS A 208 -3.93 16.04 -2.11
N TYR A 209 -3.90 16.49 -0.86
CA TYR A 209 -3.37 15.67 0.24
C TYR A 209 -4.44 15.33 1.28
N GLY A 210 -4.47 14.06 1.70
CA GLY A 210 -5.28 13.57 2.81
C GLY A 210 -4.44 13.42 4.08
N VAL A 211 -5.00 13.82 5.23
CA VAL A 211 -4.41 13.60 6.56
C VAL A 211 -5.20 12.51 7.27
N ILE A 212 -4.52 11.57 7.94
CA ILE A 212 -5.13 10.52 8.77
C ILE A 212 -4.26 10.27 10.02
N SER A 213 -4.89 9.91 11.15
CA SER A 213 -4.13 9.44 12.32
C SER A 213 -3.40 8.12 12.01
N MET A 214 -2.20 7.95 12.56
CA MET A 214 -1.48 6.67 12.46
C MET A 214 -2.27 5.51 13.09
N GLU A 215 -3.18 5.80 14.03
CA GLU A 215 -4.09 4.82 14.60
C GLU A 215 -5.11 4.32 13.58
N ASN A 216 -5.88 5.22 12.97
CA ASN A 216 -6.94 4.86 12.03
C ASN A 216 -6.36 4.14 10.80
N LEU A 217 -5.18 4.56 10.34
CA LEU A 217 -4.46 3.89 9.25
C LEU A 217 -4.07 2.44 9.62
N LEU A 218 -3.51 2.21 10.82
CA LEU A 218 -3.10 0.88 11.25
C LEU A 218 -4.30 -0.02 11.55
N LYS A 219 -5.38 0.52 12.12
CA LYS A 219 -6.65 -0.17 12.36
C LYS A 219 -7.28 -0.62 11.03
N ASP A 220 -7.40 0.29 10.06
CA ASP A 220 -8.01 -0.01 8.75
C ASP A 220 -7.23 -1.11 8.01
N LEU A 221 -5.90 -1.07 8.06
CA LEU A 221 -5.04 -2.10 7.47
C LEU A 221 -5.11 -3.46 8.19
N ALA A 222 -5.18 -3.46 9.53
CA ALA A 222 -5.16 -4.69 10.33
C ALA A 222 -6.52 -5.40 10.41
N THR A 223 -7.64 -4.65 10.43
CA THR A 223 -8.98 -5.19 10.70
C THR A 223 -10.01 -4.86 9.63
N TRP A 224 -9.60 -4.24 8.52
CA TRP A 224 -10.50 -3.77 7.46
C TRP A 224 -11.68 -2.98 8.03
N ASP A 225 -11.37 -1.99 8.87
CA ASP A 225 -12.35 -1.26 9.68
C ASP A 225 -13.38 -0.50 8.82
N THR A 226 -12.88 0.29 7.88
CA THR A 226 -13.64 1.07 6.88
C THR A 226 -13.33 0.66 5.44
N PHE A 227 -12.23 -0.11 5.27
CA PHE A 227 -11.59 -0.57 4.03
C PHE A 227 -11.11 0.55 3.09
N TYR A 228 -11.17 1.81 3.50
CA TYR A 228 -10.91 2.95 2.62
C TYR A 228 -9.43 3.10 2.23
N LEU A 229 -8.51 2.99 3.21
CA LEU A 229 -7.07 3.04 2.95
C LEU A 229 -6.47 1.64 2.81
N ALA A 230 -7.03 0.61 3.45
CA ALA A 230 -6.67 -0.78 3.20
C ALA A 230 -6.91 -1.14 1.73
N GLY A 231 -8.11 -0.87 1.21
CA GLY A 231 -8.44 -1.00 -0.20
C GLY A 231 -7.61 -0.10 -1.12
N ARG A 232 -7.16 1.09 -0.66
CA ARG A 232 -6.21 1.89 -1.46
C ARG A 232 -4.82 1.27 -1.52
N LEU A 233 -4.30 0.76 -0.40
CA LEU A 233 -2.95 0.21 -0.28
C LEU A 233 -2.83 -1.24 -0.80
N GLN A 234 -3.94 -1.88 -1.17
CA GLN A 234 -3.92 -3.09 -2.00
C GLN A 234 -3.48 -2.84 -3.45
N LYS A 235 -3.47 -1.58 -3.90
CA LYS A 235 -3.01 -1.20 -5.24
C LYS A 235 -1.69 -0.44 -5.12
N PRO A 236 -0.76 -0.54 -6.09
CA PRO A 236 0.52 0.16 -6.04
C PRO A 236 0.42 1.64 -5.62
N VAL A 237 1.39 2.05 -4.80
CA VAL A 237 1.60 3.40 -4.27
C VAL A 237 3.09 3.69 -4.19
N LYS A 238 3.48 4.95 -4.29
CA LYS A 238 4.86 5.36 -4.01
C LYS A 238 4.99 5.71 -2.53
N VAL A 239 5.60 4.84 -1.73
CA VAL A 239 5.97 5.19 -0.35
C VAL A 239 7.08 6.24 -0.39
N LEU A 240 6.79 7.43 0.15
CA LEU A 240 7.71 8.57 0.21
C LEU A 240 8.37 8.66 1.59
N LYS A 241 7.63 8.32 2.66
CA LYS A 241 8.13 8.18 4.04
C LYS A 241 7.50 6.96 4.70
N ASN A 242 8.34 6.08 5.27
CA ASN A 242 7.92 4.76 5.73
C ASN A 242 7.72 4.67 7.26
N ASP A 243 6.88 3.74 7.70
CA ASP A 243 6.68 3.32 9.10
C ASP A 243 6.58 1.79 9.10
N LEU A 244 7.42 1.12 9.89
CA LEU A 244 7.52 -0.35 9.89
C LEU A 244 6.19 -1.05 10.23
N ARG A 245 5.31 -0.38 10.97
CA ARG A 245 3.99 -0.94 11.33
C ARG A 245 3.05 -0.94 10.14
N VAL A 246 3.11 0.11 9.32
CA VAL A 246 2.33 0.18 8.07
C VAL A 246 2.86 -0.83 7.07
N GLN A 247 4.19 -0.96 6.93
CA GLN A 247 4.81 -1.98 6.09
C GLN A 247 4.44 -3.41 6.54
N PHE A 248 4.36 -3.67 7.86
CA PHE A 248 3.91 -4.95 8.40
C PHE A 248 2.44 -5.23 8.07
N TRP A 249 1.52 -4.40 8.55
CA TRP A 249 0.08 -4.64 8.37
C TRP A 249 -0.37 -4.57 6.91
N ASN A 250 0.28 -3.75 6.09
CA ASN A 250 -0.03 -3.73 4.68
C ASN A 250 0.41 -5.04 3.97
N GLN A 251 1.47 -5.73 4.40
CA GLN A 251 1.82 -7.02 3.80
C GLN A 251 0.71 -8.07 4.02
N LEU A 252 0.11 -8.06 5.21
CA LEU A 252 -1.03 -8.92 5.57
C LEU A 252 -2.30 -8.51 4.81
N ASN A 253 -2.55 -7.21 4.65
CA ASN A 253 -3.60 -6.66 3.79
C ASN A 253 -3.45 -7.11 2.32
N LEU A 254 -2.22 -7.17 1.78
CA LEU A 254 -1.96 -7.75 0.46
C LEU A 254 -2.27 -9.25 0.41
N LYS A 255 -1.84 -10.03 1.41
CA LYS A 255 -2.12 -11.48 1.51
C LYS A 255 -3.63 -11.79 1.59
N ALA A 256 -4.38 -10.97 2.33
CA ALA A 256 -5.83 -11.10 2.43
C ALA A 256 -6.57 -10.73 1.13
N ALA A 257 -6.17 -9.65 0.45
CA ALA A 257 -6.73 -9.29 -0.84
C ALA A 257 -6.44 -10.34 -1.92
N ALA A 258 -5.23 -10.90 -1.93
CA ALA A 258 -4.85 -12.02 -2.78
C ALA A 258 -5.70 -13.28 -2.50
N THR A 259 -5.93 -13.60 -1.21
CA THR A 259 -6.75 -14.75 -0.79
C THR A 259 -8.17 -14.64 -1.34
N LEU A 260 -8.83 -13.49 -1.18
CA LEU A 260 -10.17 -13.26 -1.72
C LEU A 260 -10.22 -13.25 -3.24
N ALA A 261 -9.23 -12.63 -3.91
CA ALA A 261 -9.19 -12.59 -5.38
C ALA A 261 -8.98 -13.98 -5.99
N LYS A 262 -8.10 -14.81 -5.41
CA LYS A 262 -7.94 -16.21 -5.80
C LYS A 262 -9.24 -17.00 -5.62
N SER A 263 -9.86 -16.90 -4.43
CA SER A 263 -11.13 -17.58 -4.14
C SER A 263 -12.24 -17.20 -5.13
N ARG A 264 -12.37 -15.92 -5.48
CA ARG A 264 -13.32 -15.42 -6.49
C ARG A 264 -13.05 -15.94 -7.90
N ILE A 265 -11.79 -16.05 -8.31
CA ILE A 265 -11.42 -16.60 -9.63
C ILE A 265 -11.72 -18.10 -9.68
N MET A 266 -11.33 -18.85 -8.64
CA MET A 266 -11.61 -20.29 -8.54
C MET A 266 -13.12 -20.58 -8.54
N ALA A 267 -13.93 -19.77 -7.85
CA ALA A 267 -15.39 -19.91 -7.87
C ALA A 267 -16.04 -19.57 -9.23
N LYS A 268 -15.43 -18.69 -10.04
CA LYS A 268 -15.96 -18.28 -11.35
C LYS A 268 -15.46 -19.12 -12.53
N SER A 269 -14.21 -19.56 -12.49
CA SER A 269 -13.54 -20.20 -13.63
C SER A 269 -12.31 -21.00 -13.15
N PRO A 270 -12.49 -22.20 -12.56
CA PRO A 270 -11.40 -23.02 -12.03
C PRO A 270 -10.25 -23.26 -13.01
N SER A 271 -10.54 -23.36 -14.31
CA SER A 271 -9.59 -23.66 -15.38
C SER A 271 -8.92 -22.43 -16.02
N LYS A 272 -9.19 -21.21 -15.55
CA LYS A 272 -8.67 -19.97 -16.17
C LYS A 272 -8.16 -18.95 -15.14
N PHE A 273 -7.07 -19.29 -14.47
CA PHE A 273 -6.32 -18.32 -13.66
C PHE A 273 -5.35 -17.51 -14.53
N SER A 274 -5.31 -16.19 -14.36
CA SER A 274 -4.31 -15.31 -15.00
C SER A 274 -3.89 -14.19 -14.06
N GLU A 275 -2.63 -13.72 -14.16
CA GLU A 275 -2.13 -12.58 -13.38
C GLU A 275 -2.99 -11.32 -13.59
N PHE A 276 -3.49 -11.10 -14.82
CA PHE A 276 -4.28 -9.92 -15.16
C PHE A 276 -5.67 -9.93 -14.50
N GLU A 277 -6.41 -11.05 -14.55
CA GLU A 277 -7.69 -11.16 -13.85
C GLU A 277 -7.52 -11.17 -12.34
N PHE A 278 -6.42 -11.74 -11.82
CA PHE A 278 -6.06 -11.69 -10.40
C PHE A 278 -5.88 -10.25 -9.90
N TYR A 279 -5.11 -9.42 -10.61
CA TYR A 279 -4.96 -8.00 -10.23
C TYR A 279 -6.24 -7.18 -10.46
N LYS A 280 -7.10 -7.56 -11.42
CA LYS A 280 -8.45 -6.97 -11.59
C LYS A 280 -9.37 -7.29 -10.43
N GLU A 281 -9.43 -8.55 -9.97
CA GLU A 281 -10.27 -8.92 -8.83
C GLU A 281 -9.77 -8.28 -7.53
N ILE A 282 -8.44 -8.23 -7.29
CA ILE A 282 -7.83 -7.44 -6.20
C ILE A 282 -8.27 -5.97 -6.27
N THR A 283 -8.17 -5.36 -7.46
CA THR A 283 -8.57 -3.96 -7.68
C THR A 283 -10.07 -3.77 -7.42
N ALA A 284 -10.90 -4.72 -7.84
CA ALA A 284 -12.36 -4.69 -7.71
C ALA A 284 -12.85 -4.77 -6.26
N LEU A 285 -12.13 -5.42 -5.33
CA LEU A 285 -12.48 -5.44 -3.91
C LEU A 285 -12.74 -4.02 -3.38
N SER A 286 -11.90 -3.06 -3.77
CA SER A 286 -11.99 -1.66 -3.33
C SER A 286 -13.08 -0.82 -4.02
N TYR A 287 -13.83 -1.40 -4.95
CA TYR A 287 -14.98 -0.79 -5.63
C TYR A 287 -16.31 -1.48 -5.32
N LEU A 288 -16.26 -2.65 -4.67
CA LEU A 288 -17.43 -3.36 -4.16
C LEU A 288 -18.20 -2.45 -3.19
N GLY A 289 -19.47 -2.15 -3.46
CA GLY A 289 -20.25 -1.22 -2.64
C GLY A 289 -19.97 0.28 -2.81
N ASP A 290 -18.91 0.73 -3.52
CA ASP A 290 -18.58 2.18 -3.59
C ASP A 290 -19.67 2.96 -4.34
N VAL A 291 -20.38 3.83 -3.62
CA VAL A 291 -21.50 4.62 -4.15
C VAL A 291 -21.07 5.53 -5.29
N ARG A 292 -19.82 6.03 -5.26
CA ARG A 292 -19.27 6.94 -6.28
C ARG A 292 -19.02 6.20 -7.60
N TYR A 293 -18.80 4.89 -7.53
CA TYR A 293 -18.66 3.99 -8.68
C TYR A 293 -20.05 3.52 -9.16
N LYS A 294 -20.91 3.06 -8.24
CA LYS A 294 -22.28 2.60 -8.55
C LYS A 294 -23.16 3.68 -9.19
N LEU A 295 -23.02 4.95 -8.79
CA LEU A 295 -23.77 6.08 -9.37
C LEU A 295 -23.16 6.61 -10.70
N GLY A 296 -22.27 5.87 -11.36
CA GLY A 296 -21.72 6.25 -12.67
C GLY A 296 -20.76 7.45 -12.67
N GLY A 297 -20.29 7.90 -11.49
CA GLY A 297 -19.34 9.01 -11.34
C GLY A 297 -17.87 8.66 -11.65
N GLU A 298 -17.62 7.47 -12.22
CA GLU A 298 -16.33 6.89 -12.56
C GLU A 298 -16.46 6.08 -13.88
N ASN A 299 -15.39 5.96 -14.67
CA ASN A 299 -15.39 5.20 -15.93
C ASN A 299 -15.63 3.69 -15.67
N PRO A 300 -16.57 3.00 -16.35
CA PRO A 300 -16.79 1.55 -16.17
C PRO A 300 -15.57 0.67 -16.46
N LYS A 301 -14.65 1.10 -17.33
CA LYS A 301 -13.37 0.41 -17.59
C LYS A 301 -12.28 0.73 -16.56
N LYS A 302 -12.53 1.56 -15.54
CA LYS A 302 -11.50 2.05 -14.60
C LYS A 302 -10.70 0.93 -13.92
N ILE A 303 -11.33 -0.19 -13.56
CA ILE A 303 -10.64 -1.35 -12.96
C ILE A 303 -9.63 -1.96 -13.93
N HIS A 304 -10.00 -2.13 -15.21
CA HIS A 304 -9.09 -2.57 -16.28
C HIS A 304 -7.94 -1.59 -16.45
N ASN A 305 -8.26 -0.32 -16.70
CA ASN A 305 -7.30 0.74 -17.00
C ASN A 305 -6.31 0.98 -15.84
N ILE A 306 -6.69 0.72 -14.59
CA ILE A 306 -5.78 0.77 -13.43
C ILE A 306 -4.75 -0.36 -13.49
N VAL A 307 -5.18 -1.60 -13.76
CA VAL A 307 -4.32 -2.79 -13.78
C VAL A 307 -3.40 -2.77 -15.00
N GLU A 308 -3.97 -2.54 -16.18
CA GLU A 308 -3.27 -2.42 -17.46
C GLU A 308 -2.13 -1.41 -17.41
N LYS A 309 -2.40 -0.16 -17.00
CA LYS A 309 -1.37 0.90 -16.92
C LYS A 309 -0.38 0.73 -15.75
N ASN A 310 -0.55 -0.27 -14.89
CA ASN A 310 0.33 -0.52 -13.75
C ASN A 310 0.76 -1.99 -13.64
N PHE A 311 0.69 -2.78 -14.72
CA PHE A 311 0.76 -4.23 -14.63
C PHE A 311 2.05 -4.71 -13.95
N ASP A 312 3.23 -4.27 -14.41
CA ASP A 312 4.50 -4.64 -13.79
C ASP A 312 4.71 -4.08 -12.38
N ASN A 313 4.04 -2.98 -12.03
CA ASN A 313 3.97 -2.50 -10.65
C ASN A 313 3.14 -3.46 -9.79
N PHE A 314 1.98 -3.93 -10.25
CA PHE A 314 1.20 -4.97 -9.56
C PHE A 314 2.01 -6.27 -9.41
N ARG A 315 2.67 -6.75 -10.48
CA ARG A 315 3.55 -7.93 -10.43
C ARG A 315 4.64 -7.78 -9.36
N SER A 316 5.33 -6.65 -9.34
CA SER A 316 6.38 -6.35 -8.37
C SER A 316 5.85 -6.24 -6.94
N TYR A 317 4.69 -5.59 -6.77
CA TYR A 317 4.04 -5.33 -5.49
C TYR A 317 3.50 -6.63 -4.84
N TYR A 318 2.99 -7.55 -5.66
CA TYR A 318 2.44 -8.83 -5.23
C TYR A 318 3.43 -10.00 -5.29
N LYS A 319 4.61 -9.88 -5.90
CA LYS A 319 5.53 -11.01 -6.17
C LYS A 319 5.68 -12.07 -5.04
N PRO A 320 5.98 -11.72 -3.77
CA PRO A 320 6.05 -12.73 -2.72
C PRO A 320 4.67 -13.31 -2.37
N ILE A 321 3.65 -12.45 -2.23
CA ILE A 321 2.26 -12.84 -1.94
C ILE A 321 1.69 -13.77 -3.02
N TYR A 322 2.07 -13.58 -4.29
CA TYR A 322 1.66 -14.46 -5.39
C TYR A 322 2.23 -15.87 -5.20
N LYS A 323 3.51 -15.99 -4.80
CA LYS A 323 4.08 -17.30 -4.44
C LYS A 323 3.32 -17.92 -3.27
N ASP A 324 3.13 -17.16 -2.19
CA ASP A 324 2.50 -17.65 -0.97
C ASP A 324 1.05 -18.11 -1.21
N VAL A 325 0.23 -17.27 -1.87
CA VAL A 325 -1.22 -17.49 -1.98
C VAL A 325 -1.61 -18.25 -3.24
N VAL A 326 -0.95 -18.02 -4.37
CA VAL A 326 -1.33 -18.62 -5.66
C VAL A 326 -0.62 -19.95 -5.89
N LEU A 327 0.68 -20.04 -5.57
CA LEU A 327 1.50 -21.24 -5.83
C LEU A 327 1.61 -22.20 -4.63
N ASN A 328 1.61 -21.68 -3.41
CA ASN A 328 1.75 -22.47 -2.18
C ASN A 328 0.41 -22.64 -1.40
N ASP A 329 -0.72 -22.27 -2.00
CA ASP A 329 -2.08 -22.36 -1.42
C ASP A 329 -2.31 -21.73 -0.02
N LEU A 330 -1.40 -20.87 0.46
CA LEU A 330 -1.54 -20.23 1.76
C LEU A 330 -2.64 -19.17 1.75
N SER A 331 -3.55 -19.24 2.72
CA SER A 331 -4.60 -18.25 2.93
C SER A 331 -4.35 -17.39 4.17
N TYR A 332 -4.87 -16.17 4.18
CA TYR A 332 -4.94 -15.31 5.38
C TYR A 332 -6.13 -14.36 5.21
N LEU A 333 -6.86 -14.10 6.30
CA LEU A 333 -7.90 -13.08 6.38
C LEU A 333 -7.84 -12.39 7.75
N PRO A 334 -8.24 -11.10 7.88
CA PRO A 334 -8.35 -10.44 9.17
C PRO A 334 -9.41 -11.08 10.08
N LYS A 335 -9.30 -10.86 11.40
CA LYS A 335 -10.26 -11.39 12.38
C LYS A 335 -11.71 -11.05 12.02
N GLY A 336 -12.57 -12.07 12.00
CA GLY A 336 -13.99 -11.95 11.66
C GLY A 336 -14.32 -12.13 10.17
N TYR A 337 -13.31 -12.22 9.29
CA TYR A 337 -13.52 -12.47 7.86
C TYR A 337 -13.28 -13.95 7.51
N THR A 338 -14.24 -14.56 6.83
CA THR A 338 -14.15 -15.90 6.21
C THR A 338 -14.32 -15.76 4.68
N PRO A 339 -13.94 -16.77 3.88
CA PRO A 339 -14.17 -16.72 2.42
C PRO A 339 -15.63 -16.42 2.05
N ASP A 340 -16.58 -16.94 2.84
CA ASP A 340 -18.02 -16.84 2.62
C ASP A 340 -18.59 -15.47 3.01
N ASN A 341 -18.18 -14.95 4.17
CA ASN A 341 -18.73 -13.69 4.70
C ASN A 341 -18.05 -12.44 4.15
N ALA A 342 -16.79 -12.55 3.67
CA ALA A 342 -15.93 -11.38 3.52
C ALA A 342 -16.41 -10.40 2.45
N LEU A 343 -17.00 -10.90 1.36
CA LEU A 343 -17.48 -10.04 0.28
C LEU A 343 -18.68 -9.19 0.72
N SER A 344 -19.66 -9.82 1.37
CA SER A 344 -20.83 -9.13 1.93
C SER A 344 -20.44 -8.14 3.03
N ALA A 345 -19.50 -8.51 3.90
CA ALA A 345 -18.97 -7.65 4.95
C ALA A 345 -18.21 -6.43 4.38
N LEU A 346 -17.39 -6.63 3.34
CA LEU A 346 -16.70 -5.56 2.64
C LEU A 346 -17.67 -4.64 1.89
N GLU A 347 -18.65 -5.17 1.17
CA GLU A 347 -19.64 -4.36 0.44
C GLU A 347 -20.36 -3.37 1.36
N GLN A 348 -20.85 -3.85 2.52
CA GLN A 348 -21.54 -2.99 3.48
C GLN A 348 -20.61 -1.93 4.08
N LYS A 349 -19.38 -2.30 4.46
CA LYS A 349 -18.38 -1.35 5.00
C LYS A 349 -17.99 -0.28 3.99
N ILE A 350 -17.76 -0.66 2.72
CA ILE A 350 -17.39 0.27 1.65
C ILE A 350 -18.59 1.14 1.26
N TYR A 351 -19.81 0.62 1.26
CA TYR A 351 -21.02 1.42 1.04
C TYR A 351 -21.14 2.54 2.10
N VAL A 352 -21.03 2.20 3.39
CA VAL A 352 -21.07 3.18 4.48
C VAL A 352 -19.89 4.15 4.40
N SER A 353 -18.66 3.65 4.25
CA SER A 353 -17.46 4.51 4.28
C SER A 353 -17.36 5.43 3.07
N SER A 354 -17.74 4.95 1.86
CA SER A 354 -17.80 5.78 0.64
C SER A 354 -18.91 6.82 0.69
N SER A 355 -20.08 6.50 1.25
CA SER A 355 -21.19 7.44 1.44
C SER A 355 -20.80 8.59 2.38
N VAL A 356 -20.30 8.27 3.58
CA VAL A 356 -19.87 9.26 4.57
C VAL A 356 -18.73 10.13 4.02
N GLN A 357 -17.78 9.54 3.27
CA GLN A 357 -16.69 10.28 2.65
C GLN A 357 -17.12 11.12 1.43
N ALA A 358 -18.14 10.72 0.69
CA ALA A 358 -18.73 11.55 -0.37
C ALA A 358 -19.40 12.80 0.22
N ILE A 359 -20.26 12.62 1.24
CA ILE A 359 -20.90 13.71 1.98
C ILE A 359 -19.83 14.64 2.59
N LYS A 360 -18.86 14.08 3.33
CA LYS A 360 -17.78 14.88 3.95
C LYS A 360 -16.89 15.60 2.94
N GLY A 361 -16.71 15.05 1.73
CA GLY A 361 -15.98 15.72 0.66
C GLY A 361 -16.63 17.04 0.22
N ILE A 362 -17.97 17.09 0.18
CA ILE A 362 -18.73 18.29 -0.19
C ILE A 362 -18.45 19.42 0.81
N PHE A 363 -18.50 19.12 2.11
CA PHE A 363 -18.26 20.08 3.20
C PHE A 363 -16.79 20.50 3.33
N THR A 364 -15.84 19.56 3.28
CA THR A 364 -14.42 19.86 3.55
C THR A 364 -13.76 20.64 2.42
N ALA A 365 -14.10 20.36 1.15
CA ALA A 365 -13.65 21.18 0.03
C ALA A 365 -14.36 22.55 -0.02
N GLY A 366 -15.61 22.61 0.41
CA GLY A 366 -16.48 23.79 0.28
C GLY A 366 -17.11 23.89 -1.12
N LEU A 367 -18.30 24.51 -1.20
CA LEU A 367 -19.17 24.50 -2.39
C LEU A 367 -18.44 24.75 -3.72
N THR A 368 -17.60 25.78 -3.79
CA THR A 368 -16.88 26.17 -5.01
C THR A 368 -15.85 25.13 -5.47
N LYS A 369 -15.00 24.61 -4.57
CA LYS A 369 -14.05 23.52 -4.89
C LYS A 369 -14.79 22.22 -5.21
N SER A 370 -15.88 21.91 -4.50
CA SER A 370 -16.72 20.73 -4.75
C SER A 370 -17.32 20.73 -6.16
N ILE A 371 -17.85 21.87 -6.61
CA ILE A 371 -18.36 22.03 -7.98
C ILE A 371 -17.22 21.86 -9.01
N LYS A 372 -16.06 22.49 -8.80
CA LYS A 372 -14.89 22.31 -9.69
C LYS A 372 -14.45 20.84 -9.79
N TYR A 373 -14.46 20.09 -8.67
CA TYR A 373 -14.11 18.67 -8.66
C TYR A 373 -15.12 17.78 -9.40
N ALA A 374 -16.42 18.04 -9.21
CA ALA A 374 -17.48 17.33 -9.94
C ALA A 374 -17.38 17.55 -11.46
N TRP A 375 -17.16 18.80 -11.89
CA TRP A 375 -16.95 19.14 -13.30
C TRP A 375 -15.69 18.51 -13.89
N ALA A 376 -14.55 18.60 -13.20
CA ALA A 376 -13.29 18.00 -13.67
C ALA A 376 -13.38 16.47 -13.81
N LYS A 377 -14.14 15.79 -12.94
CA LYS A 377 -14.46 14.36 -13.10
C LYS A 377 -15.40 14.11 -14.29
N LYS A 378 -16.43 14.93 -14.48
CA LYS A 378 -17.40 14.79 -15.58
C LYS A 378 -16.72 14.91 -16.95
N MET A 379 -15.84 15.91 -17.14
CA MET A 379 -15.08 16.07 -18.38
C MET A 379 -14.20 14.85 -18.67
N LYS A 380 -13.40 14.39 -17.68
CA LYS A 380 -12.54 13.19 -17.82
C LYS A 380 -13.30 11.87 -18.01
N ALA A 381 -14.62 11.85 -17.84
CA ALA A 381 -15.50 10.72 -18.15
C ALA A 381 -16.20 10.85 -19.53
N LEU A 382 -16.14 12.03 -20.15
CA LEU A 382 -16.58 12.29 -21.53
C LEU A 382 -15.42 12.07 -22.51
N ASP A 383 -14.22 12.58 -22.20
CA ASP A 383 -12.98 12.40 -23.00
C ASP A 383 -12.46 10.95 -23.09
N GLN A 384 -13.21 9.98 -22.54
CA GLN A 384 -12.86 8.55 -22.49
C GLN A 384 -14.00 7.64 -22.97
N ARG A 385 -14.91 8.20 -23.80
CA ARG A 385 -15.94 7.47 -24.55
C ARG A 385 -15.50 7.29 -25.99
#